data_AF-A0A941RB33-F1
#
_entry.id   AF-A0A941RB33-F1
#
_cell.length_a   1.000
_cell.length_b   1.000
_cell.length_c   1.000
_cell.angle_alpha   90.00
_cell.angle_beta   90.00
_cell.angle_gamma   90.00
#
_symmetry.space_group_name_H-M   'P 1'
#
loop_
_entity.id
_entity.type
_entity.pdbx_description
1 polymer ?
#
loop_
_entity_poly.entity_id
_entity_poly.type
_entity_poly.pdbx_seq_one_letter_code
_entity_poly.pdbx_strand_id
1 'polypeptide(L)' 'MSAQTTLRPTTVHLVHHGESLLNREKRVSGQLGTSLSSNGVRQARLLADQLRDVSLTGIYTSGHDTNHSLKTWHL' A
#
# COMPACT_ATOMS: atom_id res chain seq x y z
N MET A 1 -5.50 28.35 -33.88
CA MET A 1 -5.43 28.34 -32.41
C MET A 1 -4.96 26.95 -31.99
N SER A 2 -3.68 26.79 -31.71
CA SER A 2 -3.09 25.52 -31.28
C SER A 2 -3.39 25.30 -29.79
N ALA A 3 -4.04 24.18 -29.46
CA ALA A 3 -4.27 23.78 -28.08
C ALA A 3 -2.92 23.38 -27.45
N GLN A 4 -2.48 24.14 -26.46
CA GLN A 4 -1.26 23.83 -25.71
C GLN A 4 -1.62 22.84 -24.61
N THR A 5 -1.33 21.55 -24.83
CA THR A 5 -1.55 20.51 -23.81
C THR A 5 -0.59 20.74 -22.65
N THR A 6 -1.11 21.20 -21.51
CA THR A 6 -0.32 21.33 -20.29
C THR A 6 -0.03 19.94 -19.72
N LEU A 7 1.21 19.49 -19.79
CA LEU A 7 1.65 18.27 -19.10
C LEU A 7 1.64 18.53 -17.59
N ARG A 8 0.79 17.82 -16.86
CA ARG A 8 0.82 17.80 -15.39
C ARG A 8 1.60 16.57 -14.94
N PRO A 9 2.64 16.72 -14.11
CA PRO A 9 3.36 15.57 -13.59
C PRO A 9 2.45 14.75 -12.66
N THR A 10 2.56 13.43 -12.75
CA THR A 10 1.90 12.49 -11.83
C THR A 10 2.92 11.93 -10.86
N THR A 11 2.68 12.12 -9.57
CA THR A 11 3.50 11.52 -8.50
C THR A 11 2.92 10.17 -8.11
N VAL A 12 3.74 9.12 -8.11
CA VAL A 12 3.35 7.77 -7.71
C VAL A 12 4.09 7.39 -6.44
N HIS A 13 3.34 7.15 -5.37
CA HIS A 13 3.87 6.64 -4.11
C HIS A 13 3.82 5.10 -4.15
N LEU A 14 4.96 4.45 -4.42
CA LEU A 14 5.07 3.00 -4.41
C LEU A 14 5.39 2.51 -3.00
N VAL A 15 4.49 1.70 -2.43
CA VAL A 15 4.65 1.18 -1.07
C VAL A 15 4.60 -0.34 -1.08
N HIS A 16 5.57 -0.96 -0.41
CA HIS A 16 5.57 -2.40 -0.17
C HIS A 16 4.58 -2.74 0.95
N HIS A 17 3.94 -3.91 0.88
CA HIS A 17 3.04 -4.37 1.93
C HIS A 17 3.80 -4.58 3.27
N GLY A 18 3.08 -4.49 4.38
CA GLY A 18 3.66 -4.78 5.70
C GLY A 18 4.13 -6.24 5.82
N GLU A 19 4.95 -6.51 6.83
CA GLU A 19 5.44 -7.87 7.13
C GLU A 19 4.27 -8.87 7.29
N SER A 20 4.33 -9.99 6.57
CA SER A 20 3.41 -11.13 6.73
C SER A 20 3.94 -12.15 7.74
N LEU A 21 3.07 -13.03 8.23
CA LEU A 21 3.47 -14.13 9.12
C LEU A 21 4.53 -15.04 8.49
N LEU A 22 4.44 -15.33 7.19
CA LEU A 22 5.44 -16.15 6.49
C LEU A 22 6.77 -15.41 6.30
N ASN A 23 6.74 -14.10 6.07
CA ASN A 23 7.97 -13.30 6.01
C ASN A 23 8.71 -13.35 7.35
N ARG A 24 7.98 -13.25 8.47
CA ARG A 24 8.54 -13.41 9.82
C ARG A 24 9.15 -14.79 10.02
N GLU A 25 8.53 -15.83 9.46
CA GLU A 25 9.02 -17.22 9.51
C GLU A 25 10.08 -17.53 8.44
N LYS A 26 10.48 -16.55 7.62
CA LYS A 26 11.39 -16.69 6.47
C LYS A 26 10.97 -17.80 5.48
N ARG A 27 9.67 -18.00 5.33
CA ARG A 27 9.09 -18.98 4.40
C ARG A 27 8.71 -18.29 3.10
N VAL A 28 8.96 -18.97 1.98
CA VAL A 28 8.57 -18.48 0.66
C VAL A 28 7.04 -18.47 0.59
N SER A 29 6.48 -17.28 0.38
CA SER A 29 5.05 -17.09 0.15
C SER A 29 4.82 -17.08 -1.36
N GLY A 30 4.19 -18.13 -1.90
CA GLY A 30 3.74 -18.15 -3.29
C GLY A 30 2.46 -17.33 -3.47
N GLN A 31 1.48 -17.88 -4.20
CA GLN A 31 0.14 -17.28 -4.37
C GLN A 31 -0.82 -17.52 -3.17
N LEU A 32 -0.31 -18.00 -2.04
CA LEU A 32 -1.11 -18.20 -0.82
C LEU A 32 -0.83 -17.03 0.13
N GLY A 33 -1.76 -16.08 0.16
CA GLY A 33 -1.69 -14.89 0.98
C GLY A 33 -1.76 -15.28 2.46
N THR A 34 -0.82 -14.78 3.26
CA THR A 34 -0.87 -14.93 4.70
C THR A 34 -1.07 -13.59 5.37
N SER A 35 -1.80 -13.60 6.48
CA SER A 35 -2.12 -12.38 7.23
C SER A 35 -0.87 -11.58 7.60
N LEU A 36 -1.01 -10.26 7.65
CA LEU A 36 0.00 -9.39 8.24
C LEU A 36 0.33 -9.85 9.67
N SER A 37 1.61 -9.81 10.02
CA SER A 37 2.02 -9.93 11.42
C SER A 37 1.56 -8.69 12.21
N SER A 38 1.63 -8.74 13.54
CA SER A 38 1.40 -7.54 14.36
C SER A 38 2.35 -6.38 13.99
N ASN A 39 3.57 -6.71 13.56
CA ASN A 39 4.54 -5.76 13.03
C ASN A 39 4.10 -5.20 11.67
N GLY A 40 3.58 -6.04 10.77
CA GLY A 40 3.00 -5.60 9.49
C GLY A 40 1.83 -4.64 9.65
N VAL A 41 0.95 -4.90 10.63
CA VAL A 41 -0.15 -3.98 10.96
C VAL A 41 0.38 -2.66 11.53
N ARG A 42 1.43 -2.69 12.38
CA ARG A 42 2.06 -1.47 12.88
C ARG A 42 2.68 -0.64 11.75
N GLN A 43 3.36 -1.29 10.81
CA GLN A 43 3.94 -0.65 9.63
C GLN A 43 2.87 0.02 8.77
N ALA A 44 1.74 -0.64 8.55
CA ALA A 44 0.61 -0.07 7.85
C ALA A 44 0.06 1.20 8.54
N ARG A 45 -0.09 1.19 9.87
CA ARG A 45 -0.54 2.37 10.62
C ARG A 45 0.44 3.54 10.50
N LEU A 46 1.74 3.29 10.65
CA LEU A 46 2.76 4.33 10.48
C LEU A 46 2.75 4.93 9.08
N LEU A 47 2.51 4.10 8.05
CA LEU A 47 2.35 4.59 6.68
C LEU A 47 1.11 5.49 6.54
N ALA A 48 -0.02 5.09 7.12
CA ALA A 48 -1.24 5.89 7.10
C ALA A 48 -1.02 7.25 7.78
N ASP A 49 -0.33 7.27 8.92
CA ASP A 49 0.02 8.52 9.61
C ASP A 49 0.95 9.41 8.78
N GLN A 50 1.94 8.82 8.09
CA GLN A 50 2.85 9.57 7.21
C GLN A 50 2.15 10.14 5.98
N LEU A 51 1.13 9.46 5.45
CA LEU A 51 0.40 9.88 4.26
C LEU A 51 -0.86 10.70 4.56
N ARG A 52 -1.14 10.98 5.85
CA ARG A 52 -2.36 11.66 6.30
C ARG A 52 -2.59 13.01 5.61
N ASP A 53 -1.52 13.76 5.36
CA ASP A 53 -1.57 15.10 4.75
C ASP A 53 -1.27 15.09 3.25
N VAL A 54 -1.13 13.91 2.63
CA VAL A 54 -0.86 13.77 1.20
C VAL A 54 -2.17 13.68 0.43
N SER A 55 -2.41 14.64 -0.47
CA SER A 55 -3.56 14.63 -1.37
C SER A 55 -3.42 13.54 -2.43
N LEU A 56 -3.99 12.36 -2.16
CA LEU A 56 -4.00 11.23 -3.09
C LEU A 56 -5.24 11.26 -3.97
N THR A 57 -5.04 11.23 -5.29
CA THR A 57 -6.13 11.18 -6.28
C THR A 57 -6.64 9.75 -6.52
N GLY A 58 -5.88 8.74 -6.08
CA GLY A 58 -6.26 7.34 -6.22
C GLY A 58 -5.36 6.41 -5.43
N ILE A 59 -5.91 5.27 -5.01
CA ILE A 59 -5.20 4.22 -4.27
C ILE A 59 -5.39 2.91 -5.03
N TYR A 60 -4.30 2.20 -5.27
CA TYR A 60 -4.29 0.94 -6.01
C TYR A 60 -3.60 -0.13 -5.17
N THR A 61 -4.16 -1.33 -5.14
CA THR A 61 -3.66 -2.45 -4.34
C THR A 61 -3.68 -3.73 -5.17
N SER A 62 -2.81 -4.70 -4.85
CA SER A 62 -2.89 -6.02 -5.47
C SER A 62 -4.17 -6.73 -5.01
N GLY A 63 -4.81 -7.51 -5.89
CA GLY A 63 -6.04 -8.27 -5.54
C GLY A 63 -5.79 -9.34 -4.46
N HIS A 64 -4.55 -9.80 -4.33
CA HIS A 64 -4.10 -10.79 -3.36
C HIS A 64 -4.02 -10.24 -1.93
N ASP A 65 -3.87 -8.92 -1.78
CA ASP A 65 -3.79 -8.20 -0.51
C ASP A 65 -5.11 -7.53 -0.10
N THR A 66 -6.25 -7.93 -0.68
CA THR A 66 -7.55 -7.31 -0.39
C THR A 66 -7.94 -7.36 1.09
N ASN A 67 -7.42 -8.31 1.88
CA ASN A 67 -7.61 -8.33 3.34
C ASN A 67 -6.54 -7.51 4.12
N HIS A 68 -5.43 -7.12 3.48
CA HIS A 68 -4.28 -6.44 4.09
C HIS A 68 -4.24 -4.93 3.79
N SER A 69 -4.55 -4.52 2.57
CA SER A 69 -4.45 -3.11 2.16
C SER A 69 -5.66 -2.28 2.59
N LEU A 70 -6.87 -2.87 2.63
CA LEU A 70 -8.09 -2.16 3.02
C LEU A 70 -8.14 -1.84 4.53
N LYS A 71 -7.45 -2.62 5.37
CA LYS A 71 -7.33 -2.34 6.81
C LYS A 71 -6.43 -1.14 7.13
N THR A 72 -5.49 -0.80 6.25
CA THR A 72 -4.61 0.37 6.42
C THR A 72 -5.36 1.69 6.36
N TRP A 73 -6.45 1.75 5.59
CA TRP A 73 -7.17 3.00 5.30
C TRP A 73 -8.45 3.20 6.12
N HIS A 74 -8.92 2.18 6.84
CA HIS A 74 -10.13 2.23 7.67
C HIS A 74 -9.84 2.48 9.17
N LEU A 75 -8.61 2.91 9.50
CA LEU A 75 -8.12 3.26 10.84
C LEU A 75 -7.58 4.69 10.82
#